data_AF-A0A8S1JPU5-F1
#
_entry.id   AF-A0A8S1JPU5-F1
#
_cell.length_a   1.000
_cell.length_b   1.000
_cell.length_c   1.000
_cell.angle_alpha   90.00
_cell.angle_beta   90.00
_cell.angle_gamma   90.00
#
_symmetry.space_group_name_H-M   'P 1'
#
loop_
_entity.id
_entity.type
_entity.pdbx_description
1 polymer ?
#
loop_
_entity_poly.entity_id
_entity_poly.type
_entity_poly.pdbx_seq_one_letter_code
_entity_poly.pdbx_strand_id
1 'polypeptide(L)'
;MASITQLDEEYKMYFEQIMAMLDQLTQISLEFVSSKLTFLEKYSQTLKDSQIDARQHRNNQIKHLVDYVKMHRKSKTRSVIHVPASRTFHFHHKSLDIQDTYFEDNVQIMPNSCLNQKSMSDSKSIHTKTIKNILQKMVQKKCSPQKQVNDPVLNLLQNAMTLLETHQQFYQVEFNKLNKDYEEILQENPQFQAKKSLQNKSSKIKQNLNSLIETQKSFKSYLNSIM
;
A
#
# COMPACT_ATOMS: atom_id res chain seq x y z
N MET A 1 -0.18 24.74 36.69
CA MET A 1 -0.94 23.67 36.02
C MET A 1 -1.55 24.25 34.77
N ALA A 2 -1.40 23.60 33.61
CA ALA A 2 -2.08 24.05 32.39
C ALA A 2 -3.60 23.92 32.57
N SER A 3 -4.36 24.90 32.12
CA SER A 3 -5.83 24.82 32.15
C SER A 3 -6.32 23.82 31.08
N ILE A 4 -7.54 23.31 31.27
CA ILE A 4 -8.18 22.39 30.29
C ILE A 4 -8.24 23.05 28.91
N THR A 5 -8.61 24.33 28.86
CA THR A 5 -8.65 25.14 27.63
C THR A 5 -7.29 25.20 26.95
N GLN A 6 -6.21 25.42 27.71
CA GLN A 6 -4.85 25.45 27.17
C GLN A 6 -4.44 24.10 26.57
N LEU A 7 -4.78 22.98 27.23
CA LEU A 7 -4.48 21.65 26.71
C LEU A 7 -5.26 21.33 25.43
N ASP A 8 -6.49 21.81 25.30
CA ASP A 8 -7.29 21.61 24.10
C ASP A 8 -6.87 22.51 22.93
N GLU A 9 -6.46 23.75 23.22
CA GLU A 9 -5.84 24.64 22.23
C GLU A 9 -4.51 24.08 21.73
N GLU A 10 -3.66 23.58 22.63
CA GLU A 10 -2.40 22.95 22.26
C GLU A 10 -2.63 21.72 21.36
N TYR A 11 -3.62 20.89 21.69
CA TYR A 11 -3.99 19.75 20.84
C TYR A 11 -4.44 20.19 19.45
N LYS A 12 -5.34 21.17 19.36
CA LYS A 12 -5.83 21.70 18.08
C LYS A 12 -4.70 22.26 17.22
N MET A 13 -3.79 23.01 17.84
CA MET A 13 -2.62 23.56 17.15
C MET A 13 -1.76 22.44 16.52
N TYR A 14 -1.44 21.38 17.26
CA TYR A 14 -0.68 20.26 16.69
C TYR A 14 -1.48 19.47 15.64
N PHE A 15 -2.79 19.35 15.83
CA PHE A 15 -3.66 18.69 14.86
C PHE A 15 -3.66 19.42 13.51
N GLU A 16 -3.89 20.73 13.52
CA GLU A 16 -3.81 21.58 12.33
C GLU A 16 -2.43 21.55 11.70
N GLN A 17 -1.37 21.57 12.52
CA GLN A 17 0.01 21.47 12.04
C GLN A 17 0.23 20.16 11.27
N ILE A 18 -0.24 19.02 11.76
CA ILE A 18 -0.11 17.73 11.05
C ILE A 18 -0.95 17.75 9.77
N MET A 19 -2.18 18.25 9.81
CA MET A 19 -3.06 18.33 8.63
C MET A 19 -2.39 19.08 7.47
N ALA A 20 -1.67 20.16 7.77
CA ALA A 20 -0.90 20.94 6.79
C ALA A 20 0.34 20.22 6.22
N MET A 21 0.73 19.07 6.78
CA MET A 21 1.91 18.29 6.38
C MET A 21 1.57 16.94 5.74
N LEU A 22 0.29 16.56 5.68
CA LEU A 22 -0.14 15.23 5.20
C LEU A 22 0.23 14.99 3.73
N ASP A 23 0.15 16.02 2.90
CA ASP A 23 0.50 15.97 1.47
C ASP A 23 1.95 15.58 1.21
N GLN A 24 2.83 15.87 2.17
CA GLN A 24 4.27 15.60 2.11
C GLN A 24 4.62 14.17 2.53
N LEU A 25 3.68 13.32 2.90
CA LEU A 25 3.95 11.97 3.39
C LEU A 25 3.86 10.91 2.28
N THR A 26 4.67 9.84 2.40
CA THR A 26 4.49 8.61 1.60
C THR A 26 3.11 8.01 1.84
N GLN A 27 2.59 7.20 0.92
CA GLN A 27 1.26 6.59 1.09
C GLN A 27 1.16 5.78 2.39
N ILE A 28 2.19 4.99 2.71
CA ILE A 28 2.26 4.19 3.94
C ILE A 28 2.25 5.10 5.18
N SER A 29 3.07 6.16 5.18
CA SER A 29 3.11 7.11 6.30
C SER A 29 1.80 7.90 6.42
N LEU A 30 1.16 8.23 5.30
CA LEU A 30 -0.13 8.92 5.26
C LEU A 30 -1.24 8.06 5.85
N GLU A 31 -1.33 6.77 5.49
CA GLU A 31 -2.31 5.84 6.05
C GLU A 31 -2.13 5.67 7.57
N PHE A 32 -0.88 5.48 8.03
CA PHE A 32 -0.57 5.40 9.45
C PHE A 32 -0.95 6.68 10.22
N VAL A 33 -0.52 7.85 9.72
CA VAL A 33 -0.79 9.14 10.38
C VAL A 33 -2.28 9.44 10.38
N SER A 34 -3.00 9.19 9.28
CA SER A 34 -4.45 9.41 9.18
C SER A 34 -5.23 8.54 10.16
N SER A 35 -4.84 7.26 10.29
CA SER A 35 -5.42 6.33 11.27
C SER A 35 -5.19 6.81 12.72
N LYS A 36 -3.97 7.26 13.04
CA LYS A 36 -3.64 7.79 14.36
C LYS A 36 -4.33 9.12 14.67
N LEU A 37 -4.44 10.03 13.70
CA LEU A 37 -5.20 11.28 13.84
C LEU A 37 -6.68 11.00 14.13
N THR A 38 -7.30 10.11 13.35
CA THR A 38 -8.70 9.71 13.56
C THR A 38 -8.92 9.13 14.95
N PHE A 39 -8.00 8.29 15.43
CA PHE A 39 -8.05 7.77 16.79
C PHE A 39 -7.94 8.88 17.83
N LEU A 40 -6.96 9.78 17.70
CA LEU A 40 -6.75 10.87 18.66
C LEU A 40 -7.90 11.86 18.69
N GLU A 41 -8.54 12.13 17.54
CA GLU A 41 -9.72 12.98 17.45
C GLU A 41 -10.90 12.37 18.20
N LYS A 42 -11.22 11.09 17.94
CA LYS A 42 -12.25 10.35 18.67
C LYS A 42 -11.93 10.29 20.16
N TYR A 43 -10.69 9.98 20.51
CA TYR A 43 -10.24 9.94 21.90
C TYR A 43 -10.44 11.30 22.58
N SER A 44 -10.06 12.39 21.91
CA SER A 44 -10.26 13.76 22.40
C SER A 44 -11.71 14.08 22.70
N GLN A 45 -12.64 13.65 21.84
CA GLN A 45 -14.09 13.87 22.03
C GLN A 45 -14.67 13.07 23.21
N THR A 46 -14.01 11.98 23.61
CA THR A 46 -14.46 11.14 24.75
C THR A 46 -13.91 11.59 26.11
N LEU A 47 -12.98 12.55 26.15
CA LEU A 47 -12.36 13.01 27.40
C LEU A 47 -13.34 13.89 28.19
N LYS A 48 -13.52 13.54 29.47
CA LYS A 48 -14.25 14.37 30.45
C LYS A 48 -13.34 15.49 30.96
N ASP A 49 -13.94 16.58 31.44
CA ASP A 49 -13.20 17.74 31.95
C ASP A 49 -12.31 17.42 33.16
N SER A 50 -12.70 16.42 33.96
CA SER A 50 -11.88 15.95 35.09
C SER A 50 -10.62 15.17 34.70
N GLN A 51 -10.45 14.79 33.43
CA GLN A 51 -9.37 13.90 32.98
C GLN A 51 -8.15 14.67 32.44
N ILE A 52 -7.54 15.51 33.29
CA ILE A 52 -6.41 16.37 32.91
C ILE A 52 -5.21 15.54 32.43
N ASP A 53 -4.86 14.46 33.13
CA ASP A 53 -3.72 13.60 32.77
C ASP A 53 -3.92 12.91 31.41
N ALA A 54 -5.16 12.54 31.09
CA ALA A 54 -5.51 11.95 29.80
C ALA A 54 -5.37 12.97 28.65
N ARG A 55 -5.73 14.24 28.91
CA ARG A 55 -5.51 15.35 27.96
C ARG A 55 -4.01 15.62 27.74
N GLN A 56 -3.21 15.59 28.81
CA GLN A 56 -1.75 15.69 28.69
C GLN A 56 -1.17 14.52 27.89
N HIS A 57 -1.61 13.29 28.15
CA HIS A 57 -1.19 12.11 27.40
C HIS A 57 -1.57 12.22 25.91
N ARG A 58 -2.81 12.65 25.59
CA ARG A 58 -3.24 12.94 24.21
C ARG A 58 -2.31 13.97 23.54
N ASN A 59 -1.97 15.05 24.23
CA ASN A 59 -1.09 16.10 23.70
C ASN A 59 0.33 15.56 23.42
N ASN A 60 0.86 14.72 24.30
CA ASN A 60 2.14 14.05 24.07
C ASN A 60 2.07 13.11 22.85
N GLN A 61 0.98 12.36 22.69
CA GLN A 61 0.78 11.48 21.53
C GLN A 61 0.75 12.25 20.21
N ILE A 62 0.03 13.39 20.15
CA ILE A 62 -0.01 14.19 18.93
C ILE A 62 1.33 14.89 18.65
N LYS A 63 2.07 15.30 19.69
CA LYS A 63 3.42 15.86 19.55
C LYS A 63 4.41 14.82 18.98
N HIS A 64 4.37 13.58 19.47
CA HIS A 64 5.16 12.50 18.88
C HIS A 64 4.77 12.22 17.43
N LEU A 65 3.48 12.36 17.09
CA LEU A 65 3.01 12.21 15.73
C LEU A 65 3.53 13.34 14.81
N VAL A 66 3.60 14.58 15.30
CA VAL A 66 4.26 15.71 14.59
C VAL A 66 5.71 15.35 14.25
N ASP A 67 6.47 14.81 15.21
CA ASP A 67 7.87 14.47 14.97
C ASP A 67 8.03 13.28 14.03
N TYR A 68 7.15 12.27 14.12
CA TYR A 68 7.07 11.19 13.14
C TYR A 68 6.86 11.74 11.72
N VAL A 69 5.91 12.66 11.55
CA VAL A 69 5.60 13.28 10.26
C VAL A 69 6.81 14.02 9.70
N LYS A 70 7.53 14.80 10.52
CA LYS A 70 8.76 15.49 10.11
C LYS A 70 9.83 14.51 9.60
N MET A 71 10.02 13.38 10.29
CA MET A 71 11.00 12.35 9.92
C MET A 71 10.63 11.56 8.66
N HIS A 72 9.33 11.47 8.33
CA HIS A 72 8.81 10.68 7.22
C HIS A 72 8.31 11.53 6.05
N ARG A 73 8.66 12.81 6.02
CA ARG A 73 8.45 13.68 4.86
C ARG A 73 9.16 13.11 3.65
N LYS A 74 8.44 13.00 2.53
CA LYS A 74 8.99 12.72 1.20
C LYS A 74 10.10 13.74 0.95
N SER A 75 11.32 13.25 0.75
CA SER A 75 12.47 14.09 0.45
C SER A 75 12.19 14.91 -0.82
N LYS A 76 12.35 16.24 -0.75
CA LYS A 76 12.22 17.17 -1.89
C LYS A 76 13.36 17.05 -2.91
N THR A 77 14.14 15.96 -2.87
CA THR A 77 15.05 15.57 -3.94
C THR A 77 14.20 15.13 -5.13
N ARG A 78 13.86 16.14 -5.95
CA ARG A 78 13.32 16.12 -7.31
C ARG A 78 13.35 14.71 -7.95
N SER A 79 12.29 13.93 -7.75
CA SER A 79 11.93 12.87 -8.67
C SER A 79 10.85 13.44 -9.59
N VAL A 80 11.24 13.67 -10.84
CA VAL A 80 10.38 14.17 -11.91
C VAL A 80 9.39 13.06 -12.26
N ILE A 81 8.25 13.00 -11.58
CA ILE A 81 7.08 12.29 -12.07
C ILE A 81 5.88 13.18 -11.81
N HIS A 82 5.51 13.93 -12.84
CA HIS A 82 4.23 14.63 -12.93
C HIS A 82 3.13 13.55 -13.00
N VAL A 83 2.28 13.47 -11.98
CA VAL A 83 1.00 12.76 -12.08
C VAL A 83 -0.05 13.81 -12.49
N PRO A 84 -0.97 13.54 -13.43
CA PRO A 84 -1.94 14.54 -13.85
C PRO A 84 -2.88 14.86 -12.69
N ALA A 85 -3.16 16.16 -12.51
CA ALA A 85 -4.20 16.62 -11.62
C ALA A 85 -5.56 16.13 -12.13
N SER A 86 -6.27 15.37 -11.31
CA SER A 86 -7.68 15.03 -11.54
C SER A 86 -8.39 14.92 -10.21
N ARG A 87 -8.66 16.05 -9.56
CA ARG A 87 -9.71 16.16 -8.55
C ARG A 87 -10.35 17.56 -8.60
N THR A 88 -11.49 17.66 -9.26
CA THR A 88 -12.51 18.65 -8.91
C THR A 88 -13.16 18.20 -7.60
N PHE A 89 -12.98 19.00 -6.55
CA PHE A 89 -13.64 18.85 -5.26
C PHE A 89 -14.97 19.62 -5.25
N HIS A 90 -16.06 18.92 -4.97
CA HIS A 90 -17.25 19.52 -4.35
C HIS A 90 -17.65 18.66 -3.16
N PHE A 91 -17.33 19.13 -1.95
CA PHE A 91 -17.86 18.56 -0.70
C PHE A 91 -18.88 19.54 -0.13
N HIS A 92 -20.16 19.21 -0.27
CA HIS A 92 -21.20 19.71 0.62
C HIS A 92 -21.57 18.60 1.62
N HIS A 93 -21.70 19.01 2.88
CA HIS A 93 -22.15 18.24 4.03
C HIS A 93 -23.24 17.20 3.71
N LYS A 94 -22.95 15.92 4.00
CA LYS A 94 -23.80 14.93 4.70
C LYS A 94 -23.19 13.54 4.54
N SER A 95 -23.27 12.75 5.62
CA SER A 95 -22.93 11.32 5.74
C SER A 95 -21.49 10.91 5.35
N LEU A 96 -20.71 10.53 6.38
CA LEU A 96 -19.62 9.57 6.27
C LEU A 96 -20.20 8.22 5.82
N ASP A 97 -20.46 8.08 4.53
CA ASP A 97 -20.60 6.79 3.89
C ASP A 97 -19.32 6.58 3.08
N ILE A 98 -18.53 5.61 3.51
CA ILE A 98 -17.27 5.24 2.90
C ILE A 98 -17.64 4.57 1.57
N GLN A 99 -17.64 5.34 0.50
CA GLN A 99 -17.65 4.74 -0.83
C GLN A 99 -16.32 4.01 -1.02
N ASP A 100 -16.43 2.68 -1.05
CA ASP A 100 -15.41 1.74 -1.47
C ASP A 100 -14.77 2.18 -2.78
N THR A 101 -13.59 2.82 -2.71
CA THR A 101 -12.68 2.86 -3.85
C THR A 101 -11.98 1.51 -3.92
N TYR A 102 -12.62 0.60 -4.64
CA TYR A 102 -12.01 -0.60 -5.19
C TYR A 102 -10.75 -0.20 -5.97
N PHE A 103 -9.57 -0.46 -5.40
CA PHE A 103 -8.43 -0.81 -6.22
C PHE A 103 -8.61 -2.28 -6.56
N GLU A 104 -9.27 -2.57 -7.68
CA GLU A 104 -9.09 -3.87 -8.31
C GLU A 104 -7.60 -4.02 -8.62
N ASP A 105 -6.99 -5.00 -7.95
CA ASP A 105 -5.76 -5.63 -8.37
C ASP A 105 -5.92 -6.01 -9.85
N ASN A 106 -5.33 -5.21 -10.74
CA ASN A 106 -5.28 -5.49 -12.16
C ASN A 106 -4.28 -6.63 -12.42
N VAL A 107 -4.67 -7.85 -12.07
CA VAL A 107 -4.35 -9.07 -12.81
C VAL A 107 -5.61 -9.94 -12.81
N GLN A 108 -6.67 -9.46 -13.45
CA GLN A 108 -7.76 -10.33 -13.89
C GLN A 108 -7.22 -11.21 -15.02
N ILE A 109 -6.95 -12.48 -14.72
CA ILE A 109 -6.82 -13.52 -15.74
C ILE A 109 -8.25 -13.89 -16.13
N MET A 110 -8.81 -13.19 -17.13
CA MET A 110 -10.05 -13.59 -17.79
C MET A 110 -9.73 -14.34 -19.09
N PRO A 111 -10.38 -15.47 -19.36
CA PRO A 111 -10.16 -16.26 -20.56
C PRO A 111 -10.81 -15.59 -21.78
N ASN A 112 -10.14 -15.75 -22.92
CA ASN A 112 -10.54 -15.40 -24.28
C ASN A 112 -12.01 -14.97 -24.48
N SER A 113 -12.22 -13.68 -24.75
CA SER A 113 -13.26 -13.26 -25.70
C SER A 113 -12.75 -12.10 -26.55
N CYS A 114 -12.92 -12.27 -27.86
CA CYS A 114 -12.36 -11.44 -28.92
C CYS A 114 -13.05 -10.08 -28.94
N LEU A 115 -12.36 -8.98 -28.61
CA LEU A 115 -12.66 -7.64 -29.16
C LEU A 115 -11.55 -6.60 -28.81
N ASN A 116 -11.13 -5.86 -29.84
CA ASN A 116 -10.24 -4.67 -29.85
C ASN A 116 -8.73 -4.83 -29.53
N GLN A 117 -7.93 -4.95 -30.61
CA GLN A 117 -6.47 -5.17 -30.56
C GLN A 117 -5.58 -3.90 -30.55
N LYS A 118 -6.11 -2.67 -30.57
CA LYS A 118 -5.26 -1.47 -30.76
C LYS A 118 -4.79 -0.75 -29.50
N SER A 119 -5.42 -0.91 -28.33
CA SER A 119 -4.97 -0.24 -27.09
C SER A 119 -4.25 -1.16 -26.08
N MET A 120 -4.20 -2.47 -26.35
CA MET A 120 -3.60 -3.46 -25.45
C MET A 120 -2.07 -3.55 -25.56
N SER A 121 -1.49 -3.11 -26.67
CA SER A 121 -0.04 -3.13 -26.91
C SER A 121 0.71 -2.12 -26.03
N ASP A 122 0.14 -0.93 -25.83
CA ASP A 122 0.80 0.14 -25.08
C ASP A 122 0.79 -0.12 -23.57
N SER A 123 -0.34 -0.61 -23.03
CA SER A 123 -0.43 -0.97 -21.60
C SER A 123 0.49 -2.13 -21.24
N LYS A 124 0.63 -3.14 -22.11
CA LYS A 124 1.56 -4.26 -21.92
C LYS A 124 3.01 -3.78 -21.92
N SER A 125 3.39 -2.89 -22.84
CA SER A 125 4.74 -2.30 -22.90
C SER A 125 5.10 -1.50 -21.64
N ILE A 126 4.14 -0.73 -21.09
CA ILE A 126 4.32 0.07 -19.88
C ILE A 126 4.51 -0.81 -18.64
N HIS A 127 3.75 -1.89 -18.51
CA HIS A 127 3.91 -2.84 -17.40
C HIS A 127 5.23 -3.58 -17.46
N THR A 128 5.66 -4.05 -18.64
CA THR A 128 6.96 -4.71 -18.81
C THR A 128 8.13 -3.80 -18.41
N LYS A 129 8.10 -2.51 -18.82
CA LYS A 129 9.13 -1.53 -18.43
C LYS A 129 9.15 -1.28 -16.91
N THR A 130 7.97 -1.19 -16.30
CA THR A 130 7.85 -0.99 -14.85
C THR A 130 8.41 -2.18 -14.07
N ILE A 131 8.05 -3.41 -14.47
CA ILE A 131 8.55 -4.64 -13.86
C ILE A 131 10.07 -4.74 -14.03
N LYS A 132 10.59 -4.49 -15.23
CA LYS A 132 12.04 -4.49 -15.50
C LYS A 132 12.78 -3.49 -14.60
N ASN A 133 12.27 -2.28 -14.44
CA ASN A 133 12.87 -1.26 -13.57
C ASN A 133 12.89 -1.69 -12.09
N ILE A 134 11.86 -2.39 -11.62
CA ILE A 134 11.80 -2.92 -10.25
C ILE A 134 12.83 -4.04 -10.07
N LEU A 135 12.90 -4.99 -11.01
CA LEU A 135 13.89 -6.07 -11.01
C LEU A 135 15.32 -5.51 -11.02
N GLN A 136 15.61 -4.52 -11.87
CA GLN A 136 16.92 -3.88 -11.96
C GLN A 136 17.33 -3.23 -10.63
N LYS A 137 16.40 -2.55 -9.95
CA LYS A 137 16.67 -1.98 -8.61
C LYS A 137 16.96 -3.06 -7.57
N MET A 138 16.31 -4.22 -7.64
CA MET A 138 16.55 -5.32 -6.71
C MET A 138 17.92 -5.96 -6.92
N VAL A 139 18.36 -6.10 -8.17
CA VAL A 139 19.72 -6.55 -8.50
C VAL A 139 20.76 -5.53 -8.01
N GLN A 140 20.57 -4.25 -8.30
CA GLN A 140 21.51 -3.19 -7.89
C GLN A 140 21.65 -3.05 -6.36
N LYS A 141 20.55 -3.18 -5.60
CA LYS A 141 20.58 -3.10 -4.13
C LYS A 141 21.31 -4.27 -3.45
N LYS A 142 21.44 -5.41 -4.15
CA LYS A 142 22.09 -6.62 -3.65
C LYS A 142 23.58 -6.67 -3.99
N CYS A 143 24.10 -5.76 -4.82
CA CYS A 143 25.51 -5.68 -5.17
C CYS A 143 26.35 -5.08 -4.04
N SER A 144 26.83 -5.92 -3.12
CA SER A 144 28.09 -5.68 -2.42
C SER A 144 29.24 -6.26 -3.26
N PRO A 145 30.40 -5.59 -3.39
CA PRO A 145 31.47 -5.97 -4.33
C PRO A 145 32.16 -7.31 -4.04
N GLN A 146 31.75 -8.08 -3.02
CA GLN A 146 32.44 -9.31 -2.58
C GLN A 146 31.68 -10.63 -2.83
N LYS A 147 30.47 -10.64 -3.42
CA LYS A 147 29.68 -11.87 -3.63
C LYS A 147 29.05 -11.98 -5.03
N GLN A 148 29.82 -11.68 -6.07
CA GLN A 148 29.24 -11.48 -7.41
C GLN A 148 29.01 -12.72 -8.27
N VAL A 149 29.59 -13.89 -7.98
CA VAL A 149 29.67 -14.93 -9.04
C VAL A 149 28.61 -16.04 -8.95
N ASN A 150 28.00 -16.32 -7.79
CA ASN A 150 27.10 -17.48 -7.65
C ASN A 150 25.90 -17.27 -6.70
N ASP A 151 25.27 -16.09 -6.67
CA ASP A 151 24.00 -15.94 -5.90
C ASP A 151 22.82 -16.43 -6.78
N PRO A 152 22.19 -17.56 -6.44
CA PRO A 152 21.10 -18.12 -7.25
C PRO A 152 19.90 -17.18 -7.33
N VAL A 153 19.68 -16.32 -6.33
CA VAL A 153 18.61 -15.32 -6.34
C VAL A 153 18.92 -14.19 -7.34
N LEU A 154 20.18 -13.79 -7.48
CA LEU A 154 20.58 -12.81 -8.50
C LEU A 154 20.42 -13.36 -9.91
N ASN A 155 20.82 -14.61 -10.12
CA ASN A 155 20.64 -15.29 -11.41
C ASN A 155 19.15 -15.40 -11.77
N LEU A 156 18.28 -15.73 -10.81
CA LEU A 156 16.84 -15.76 -11.01
C LEU A 156 16.28 -14.39 -11.43
N LEU A 157 16.70 -13.31 -10.74
CA LEU A 157 16.26 -11.95 -11.07
C LEU A 157 16.74 -11.50 -12.46
N GLN A 158 17.95 -11.89 -12.85
CA GLN A 158 18.49 -11.61 -14.18
C GLN A 158 17.74 -12.39 -15.26
N ASN A 159 17.47 -13.69 -15.04
CA ASN A 159 16.68 -14.53 -15.95
C ASN A 159 15.24 -14.02 -16.09
N ALA A 160 14.66 -13.46 -15.02
CA ALA A 160 13.35 -12.82 -15.08
C ALA A 160 13.36 -11.54 -15.92
N MET A 161 14.45 -10.75 -15.88
CA MET A 161 14.59 -9.57 -16.73
C MET A 161 14.76 -9.94 -18.21
N THR A 162 15.54 -10.97 -18.52
CA THR A 162 15.68 -11.44 -19.91
C THR A 162 14.36 -11.96 -20.45
N LEU A 163 13.58 -12.70 -19.64
CA LEU A 163 12.26 -13.21 -20.05
C LEU A 163 11.30 -12.09 -20.48
N LEU A 164 11.42 -10.89 -19.89
CA LEU A 164 10.61 -9.73 -20.27
C LEU A 164 10.99 -9.14 -21.64
N GLU A 165 12.17 -9.48 -22.14
CA GLU A 165 12.70 -9.07 -23.45
C GLU A 165 12.57 -10.16 -24.51
N THR A 166 12.29 -11.40 -24.09
CA THR A 166 12.21 -12.58 -24.95
C THR A 166 11.04 -12.49 -25.93
N HIS A 167 11.30 -12.86 -27.18
CA HIS A 167 10.28 -13.02 -28.19
C HIS A 167 9.21 -14.02 -27.75
N GLN A 168 7.94 -13.73 -28.06
CA GLN A 168 6.76 -14.49 -27.65
C GLN A 168 6.87 -16.01 -27.94
N GLN A 169 7.63 -16.39 -28.97
CA GLN A 169 7.84 -17.79 -29.38
C GLN A 169 8.68 -18.62 -28.39
N PHE A 170 9.60 -18.00 -27.65
CA PHE A 170 10.45 -18.69 -26.67
C PHE A 170 9.99 -18.49 -25.23
N TYR A 171 9.00 -17.61 -25.03
CA TYR A 171 8.51 -17.21 -23.71
C TYR A 171 8.14 -18.41 -22.83
N GLN A 172 7.45 -19.41 -23.38
CA GLN A 172 6.97 -20.54 -22.58
C GLN A 172 8.11 -21.46 -22.10
N VAL A 173 9.12 -21.67 -22.94
CA VAL A 173 10.29 -22.50 -22.58
C VAL A 173 11.13 -21.79 -21.53
N GLU A 174 11.40 -20.50 -21.72
CA GLU A 174 12.18 -19.71 -20.77
C GLU A 174 11.43 -19.46 -19.46
N PHE A 175 10.11 -19.28 -19.50
CA PHE A 175 9.26 -19.19 -18.32
C PHE A 175 9.31 -20.49 -17.50
N ASN A 176 9.20 -21.65 -18.15
CA ASN A 176 9.26 -22.94 -17.46
C ASN A 176 10.63 -23.15 -16.79
N LYS A 177 11.71 -22.74 -17.46
CA LYS A 177 13.06 -22.77 -16.88
C LYS A 177 13.16 -21.85 -15.66
N LEU A 178 12.71 -20.60 -15.78
CA LEU A 178 12.71 -19.63 -14.68
C LEU A 178 11.90 -20.13 -13.47
N ASN A 179 10.75 -20.73 -13.73
CA ASN A 179 9.90 -21.28 -12.67
C ASN A 179 10.56 -22.47 -11.96
N LYS A 180 11.29 -23.30 -12.71
CA LYS A 180 12.09 -24.39 -12.12
C LYS A 180 13.18 -23.85 -11.22
N ASP A 181 13.96 -22.87 -11.68
CA ASP A 181 15.02 -22.22 -10.90
C ASP A 181 14.44 -21.60 -9.60
N TYR A 182 13.25 -21.00 -9.68
CA TYR A 182 12.56 -20.43 -8.51
C TYR A 182 12.17 -21.50 -7.47
N GLU A 183 11.59 -22.61 -7.91
CA GLU A 183 11.18 -23.69 -7.00
C GLU A 183 12.40 -24.40 -6.38
N GLU A 184 13.51 -24.56 -7.13
CA GLU A 184 14.78 -25.07 -6.58
C GLU A 184 15.31 -24.16 -5.46
N ILE A 185 15.36 -22.84 -5.68
CA ILE A 185 15.76 -21.87 -4.65
C ILE A 185 14.85 -21.93 -3.41
N LEU A 186 13.55 -22.12 -3.61
CA LEU A 186 12.63 -22.29 -2.48
C LEU A 186 12.91 -23.57 -1.68
N GLN A 187 13.21 -24.68 -2.35
CA GLN A 187 13.54 -25.94 -1.66
C GLN A 187 14.83 -25.82 -0.85
N GLU A 188 15.84 -25.15 -1.39
CA GLU A 188 17.13 -24.93 -0.70
C GLU A 188 17.05 -23.92 0.45
N ASN A 189 16.00 -23.09 0.51
CA ASN A 189 15.85 -22.02 1.48
C ASN A 189 14.52 -22.11 2.27
N PRO A 190 14.47 -22.89 3.37
CA PRO A 190 13.25 -23.10 4.17
C PRO A 190 12.60 -21.80 4.67
N GLN A 191 13.41 -20.79 4.95
CA GLN A 191 12.98 -19.45 5.34
C GLN A 191 12.15 -18.73 4.25
N PHE A 192 12.45 -18.95 2.97
CA PHE A 192 11.63 -18.44 1.88
C PHE A 192 10.30 -19.20 1.75
N GLN A 193 10.29 -20.51 1.98
CA GLN A 193 9.03 -21.27 2.03
C GLN A 193 8.12 -20.82 3.16
N ALA A 194 8.68 -20.60 4.36
CA ALA A 194 7.91 -20.08 5.50
C ALA A 194 7.28 -18.72 5.15
N LYS A 195 8.04 -17.83 4.50
CA LYS A 195 7.55 -16.53 4.04
C LYS A 195 6.44 -16.66 2.97
N LYS A 196 6.62 -17.53 1.96
CA LYS A 196 5.60 -17.84 0.93
C LYS A 196 4.32 -18.36 1.58
N SER A 197 4.44 -19.28 2.55
CA SER A 197 3.30 -19.83 3.30
C SER A 197 2.55 -18.77 4.09
N LEU A 198 3.25 -17.87 4.81
CA LEU A 198 2.61 -16.76 5.53
C LEU A 198 1.90 -15.80 4.59
N GLN A 199 2.51 -15.48 3.44
CA GLN A 199 1.89 -14.65 2.42
C GLN A 199 0.60 -15.29 1.89
N ASN A 200 0.63 -16.60 1.60
CA ASN A 200 -0.57 -17.34 1.15
C ASN A 200 -1.68 -17.33 2.20
N LYS A 201 -1.34 -17.55 3.48
CA LYS A 201 -2.31 -17.46 4.59
C LYS A 201 -2.90 -16.06 4.69
N SER A 202 -2.08 -15.03 4.58
CA SER A 202 -2.52 -13.62 4.59
C SER A 202 -3.49 -13.32 3.45
N SER A 203 -3.17 -13.73 2.21
CA SER A 203 -4.06 -13.57 1.06
C SER A 203 -5.39 -14.29 1.25
N LYS A 204 -5.38 -15.50 1.81
CA LYS A 204 -6.61 -16.25 2.12
C LYS A 204 -7.48 -15.53 3.18
N ILE A 205 -6.86 -14.95 4.20
CA ILE A 205 -7.58 -14.14 5.20
C ILE A 205 -8.24 -12.94 4.53
N LYS A 206 -7.53 -12.23 3.64
CA LYS A 206 -8.12 -11.11 2.89
C LYS A 206 -9.32 -11.53 2.05
N GLN A 207 -9.21 -12.65 1.33
CA GLN A 207 -10.33 -13.20 0.56
C GLN A 207 -11.53 -13.51 1.47
N ASN A 208 -11.31 -14.18 2.60
CA ASN A 208 -12.38 -14.48 3.55
C ASN A 208 -13.05 -13.22 4.11
N LEU A 209 -12.27 -12.18 4.41
CA LEU A 209 -12.81 -10.89 4.88
C LEU A 209 -13.66 -10.23 3.80
N ASN A 210 -13.21 -10.23 2.54
CA ASN A 210 -13.99 -9.70 1.43
C ASN A 210 -15.31 -10.45 1.26
N SER A 211 -15.28 -11.79 1.29
CA SER A 211 -16.50 -12.61 1.23
C SER A 211 -17.44 -12.35 2.41
N LEU A 212 -16.90 -12.12 3.61
CA LEU A 212 -17.71 -11.76 4.78
C LEU A 212 -18.38 -10.40 4.59
N ILE A 213 -17.65 -9.40 4.10
CA ILE A 213 -18.19 -8.06 3.80
C ILE A 213 -19.29 -8.15 2.73
N GLU A 214 -19.09 -8.94 1.68
CA GLU A 214 -20.11 -9.18 0.65
C GLU A 214 -21.36 -9.85 1.21
N THR A 215 -21.18 -10.84 2.09
CA THR A 215 -22.29 -11.52 2.79
C THR A 215 -23.06 -10.53 3.66
N GLN A 216 -22.36 -9.67 4.40
CA GLN A 216 -22.97 -8.62 5.22
C GLN A 216 -23.75 -7.61 4.38
N LYS A 217 -23.19 -7.16 3.24
CA LYS A 217 -23.86 -6.27 2.30
C LYS A 217 -25.14 -6.91 1.76
N SER A 218 -25.07 -8.18 1.39
CA SER A 218 -26.22 -8.96 0.90
C SER A 218 -27.30 -9.12 1.96
N PHE A 219 -26.92 -9.41 3.21
CA PHE A 219 -27.86 -9.51 4.33
C PHE A 219 -28.55 -8.17 4.64
N LYS A 220 -27.80 -7.05 4.63
CA LYS A 220 -28.39 -5.71 4.81
C LYS A 220 -29.39 -5.40 3.69
N SER A 221 -29.06 -5.75 2.45
CA SER A 221 -29.97 -5.61 1.31
C SER A 221 -31.26 -6.42 1.50
N TYR A 222 -31.13 -7.66 1.95
CA TYR A 222 -32.29 -8.51 2.27
C TYR A 222 -33.18 -7.89 3.35
N LEU A 223 -32.61 -7.43 4.48
CA LEU A 223 -33.39 -6.77 5.54
C LEU A 223 -34.14 -5.53 5.03
N ASN A 224 -33.53 -4.75 4.14
CA ASN A 224 -34.19 -3.60 3.53
C ASN A 224 -35.30 -3.97 2.52
N SER A 225 -35.31 -5.21 2.00
CA SER A 225 -36.33 -5.68 1.06
C SER A 225 -37.59 -6.23 1.73
N ILE A 226 -37.51 -6.55 3.03
CA ILE A 226 -38.63 -7.10 3.82
C ILE A 226 -39.20 -6.09 4.82
N MET A 227 -38.58 -4.92 4.97
CA MET A 227 -39.13 -3.74 5.64
C MET A 227 -39.83 -2.84 4.63
#